data_AF-A0A256ZI05-F1
#
_entry.id   AF-A0A256ZI05-F1
#
_cell.length_a   1.000
_cell.length_b   1.000
_cell.length_c   1.000
_cell.angle_alpha   90.00
_cell.angle_beta   90.00
_cell.angle_gamma   90.00
#
_symmetry.space_group_name_H-M   'P 1'
#
loop_
_entity.id
_entity.type
_entity.pdbx_description
1 polymer ?
#
loop_
_entity_poly.entity_id
_entity_poly.type
_entity_poly.pdbx_seq_one_letter_code
_entity_poly.pdbx_strand_id
1 'polypeptide(L)'
;MIFDGLTPLASGILLGLRVLREEVARNPNTIPVLVLVTDGGANVPLHVDYSAFSKMSKDLRDQIAVLDAIRAARMAGEQGVRMVILNTNPDYHEGVEITRALARASGGILHVVGS
;
A
#
# COMPACT_ATOMS: atom_id res chain seq x y z
N MET A 1 -17.57 -0.60 -10.81
CA MET A 1 -16.89 0.43 -10.02
C MET A 1 -15.60 0.73 -10.77
N ILE A 2 -15.51 1.92 -11.38
CA ILE A 2 -14.37 2.33 -12.21
C ILE A 2 -13.26 2.68 -11.22
N PHE A 3 -12.15 1.95 -11.25
CA PHE A 3 -10.94 2.31 -10.50
C PHE A 3 -10.17 3.30 -11.37
N ASP A 4 -10.40 4.58 -11.15
CA ASP A 4 -9.72 5.70 -11.80
C ASP A 4 -8.30 5.83 -11.22
N GLY A 5 -7.33 6.03 -12.12
CA GLY A 5 -5.92 5.69 -11.89
C GLY A 5 -5.26 6.35 -10.68
N LEU A 6 -4.58 5.52 -9.86
CA LEU A 6 -3.21 5.70 -9.32
C LEU A 6 -2.79 4.47 -8.46
N THR A 7 -1.52 4.11 -8.60
CA THR A 7 -0.67 3.25 -7.74
C THR A 7 -1.13 1.84 -7.33
N PRO A 8 -0.62 0.75 -7.95
CA PRO A 8 -1.01 -0.64 -7.68
C PRO A 8 -0.91 -1.06 -6.21
N LEU A 9 0.08 -0.52 -5.48
CA LEU A 9 0.26 -0.82 -4.06
C LEU A 9 -0.87 -0.23 -3.21
N ALA A 10 -1.20 1.05 -3.40
CA ALA A 10 -2.31 1.71 -2.72
C ALA A 10 -3.64 1.02 -3.09
N SER A 11 -3.85 0.72 -4.38
CA SER A 11 -5.03 0.01 -4.87
C SER A 11 -5.16 -1.38 -4.23
N GLY A 12 -4.06 -2.14 -4.12
CA GLY A 12 -4.04 -3.44 -3.44
C GLY A 12 -4.40 -3.34 -1.96
N ILE A 13 -3.86 -2.34 -1.25
CA ILE A 13 -4.20 -2.07 0.16
C ILE A 13 -5.68 -1.73 0.30
N LEU A 14 -6.21 -0.83 -0.53
CA LEU A 14 -7.61 -0.40 -0.49
C LEU A 14 -8.57 -1.55 -0.83
N LEU A 15 -8.24 -2.39 -1.80
CA LEU A 15 -9.01 -3.58 -2.13
C LEU A 15 -9.04 -4.56 -0.95
N GLY A 16 -7.88 -4.84 -0.36
CA GLY A 16 -7.78 -5.71 0.82
C GLY A 16 -8.59 -5.16 1.99
N LEU A 17 -8.48 -3.86 2.27
CA LEU A 17 -9.24 -3.17 3.30
C LEU A 17 -10.75 -3.29 3.07
N ARG A 18 -11.21 -3.09 1.82
CA ARG A 18 -12.62 -3.25 1.47
C ARG A 18 -13.12 -4.67 1.76
N VAL A 19 -12.40 -5.69 1.31
CA VAL A 19 -12.78 -7.09 1.51
C VAL A 19 -12.85 -7.42 3.01
N LEU A 20 -11.85 -7.00 3.79
CA LEU A 20 -11.83 -7.23 5.23
C LEU A 20 -13.00 -6.55 5.94
N ARG A 21 -13.38 -5.33 5.51
CA ARG A 21 -14.55 -4.63 6.06
C ARG A 21 -15.86 -5.32 5.75
N GLU A 22 -16.03 -5.78 4.52
CA GLU A 22 -17.23 -6.53 4.12
C GLU A 22 -17.35 -7.83 4.97
N GLU A 23 -16.23 -8.48 5.26
CA GLU A 23 -16.19 -9.66 6.11
C GLU A 23 -16.47 -9.36 7.59
N VAL A 24 -15.87 -8.31 8.17
CA VAL A 24 -16.15 -7.89 9.57
C VAL A 24 -17.62 -7.47 9.73
N ALA A 25 -18.19 -6.80 8.73
CA ALA A 25 -19.61 -6.42 8.74
C ALA A 25 -20.54 -7.64 8.72
N ARG A 26 -20.15 -8.72 8.03
CA ARG A 26 -20.89 -9.98 7.99
C ARG A 26 -20.71 -10.79 9.27
N ASN A 27 -19.48 -10.83 9.79
CA ASN A 27 -19.05 -11.64 10.93
C ASN A 27 -18.30 -10.76 11.95
N PRO A 28 -18.99 -10.19 12.96
CA PRO A 28 -18.38 -9.26 13.91
C PRO A 28 -17.24 -9.82 14.77
N ASN A 29 -17.11 -11.15 14.85
CA ASN A 29 -16.02 -11.83 15.57
C ASN A 29 -14.75 -12.01 14.71
N THR A 30 -14.79 -11.64 13.43
CA THR A 30 -13.62 -11.69 12.54
C THR A 30 -12.53 -10.75 13.04
N ILE A 31 -11.30 -11.23 13.10
CA ILE A 31 -10.11 -10.43 13.41
C ILE A 31 -9.45 -10.05 12.07
N PRO A 32 -9.60 -8.81 11.58
CA PRO A 32 -9.08 -8.42 10.27
C PRO A 32 -7.57 -8.15 10.32
N VAL A 33 -6.81 -8.85 9.49
CA VAL A 33 -5.37 -8.63 9.30
C VAL A 33 -5.08 -8.51 7.82
N LEU A 34 -4.33 -7.49 7.43
CA LEU A 34 -3.86 -7.31 6.06
C LEU A 34 -2.36 -7.64 6.00
N VAL A 35 -2.00 -8.71 5.31
CA VAL A 35 -0.61 -9.08 5.06
C VAL A 35 -0.19 -8.56 3.69
N LEU A 36 0.84 -7.72 3.66
CA LEU A 36 1.40 -7.15 2.44
C LEU A 36 2.80 -7.72 2.20
N VAL A 37 3.00 -8.41 1.08
CA VAL A 37 4.31 -8.91 0.65
C VAL A 37 4.77 -8.10 -0.54
N THR A 38 5.93 -7.44 -0.43
CA THR A 38 6.44 -6.52 -1.46
C THR A 38 7.94 -6.30 -1.31
N ASP A 39 8.64 -5.94 -2.35
CA ASP A 39 10.02 -5.42 -2.28
C ASP A 39 10.07 -3.93 -1.88
N GLY A 40 8.90 -3.26 -1.80
CA GLY A 40 8.78 -1.83 -1.58
C GLY A 40 9.01 -0.99 -2.84
N GLY A 41 9.18 -1.61 -4.00
CA GLY A 41 9.22 -0.93 -5.29
C GLY A 41 7.84 -0.40 -5.69
N ALA A 42 7.59 0.88 -5.45
CA ALA A 42 6.38 1.54 -5.90
C ALA A 42 6.44 1.85 -7.42
N ASN A 43 6.57 0.84 -8.29
CA ASN A 43 7.05 1.06 -9.68
C ASN A 43 6.20 0.44 -10.80
N VAL A 44 4.87 0.36 -10.70
CA VAL A 44 4.06 0.09 -11.90
C VAL A 44 2.94 1.12 -12.04
N PRO A 45 3.15 2.24 -12.77
CA PRO A 45 2.04 3.11 -13.14
C PRO A 45 1.13 2.39 -14.14
N LEU A 46 -0.18 2.32 -13.85
CA LEU A 46 -1.19 2.00 -14.86
C LEU A 46 -2.22 3.13 -14.94
N HIS A 47 -2.20 3.78 -16.11
CA HIS A 47 -3.25 4.61 -16.70
C HIS A 47 -3.96 5.60 -15.78
N VAL A 48 -3.28 6.72 -15.55
CA VAL A 48 -3.91 8.03 -15.34
C VAL A 48 -4.49 8.49 -16.68
N ASP A 49 -5.25 9.58 -16.71
CA ASP A 49 -5.41 10.37 -17.95
C ASP A 49 -4.03 10.54 -18.58
N TYR A 50 -3.77 9.75 -19.64
CA TYR A 50 -2.43 9.52 -20.17
C TYR A 50 -1.78 10.83 -20.54
N SER A 51 -2.59 11.84 -20.87
CA SER A 51 -2.18 13.17 -21.31
C SER A 51 -1.51 14.03 -20.22
N ALA A 52 -1.97 13.97 -18.97
CA ALA A 52 -1.41 14.76 -17.88
C ALA A 52 -0.25 14.05 -17.18
N PHE A 53 -0.36 12.73 -17.02
CA PHE A 53 0.63 11.92 -16.30
C PHE A 53 1.86 11.56 -17.11
N SER A 54 1.73 11.39 -18.44
CA SER A 54 2.89 11.24 -19.33
C SER A 54 3.77 12.49 -19.35
N LYS A 55 3.20 13.66 -19.06
CA LYS A 55 3.92 14.94 -18.99
C LYS A 55 4.63 15.19 -17.64
N MET A 56 4.33 14.39 -16.61
CA MET A 56 5.02 14.49 -15.32
C MET A 56 6.40 13.83 -15.37
N SER A 57 7.35 14.36 -14.59
CA SER A 57 8.63 13.69 -14.38
C SER A 57 8.43 12.35 -13.67
N LYS A 58 9.34 11.41 -13.89
CA LYS A 58 9.32 10.11 -13.21
C LYS A 58 9.32 10.27 -11.69
N ASP A 59 10.20 11.12 -11.17
CA ASP A 59 10.32 11.37 -9.72
C ASP A 59 9.02 11.87 -9.10
N LEU A 60 8.28 12.74 -9.80
CA LEU A 60 7.00 13.23 -9.30
C LEU A 60 5.95 12.12 -9.27
N ARG A 61 5.95 11.23 -10.27
CA ARG A 61 5.03 10.08 -10.29
C ARG A 61 5.32 9.10 -9.16
N ASP A 62 6.60 8.80 -8.93
CA ASP A 62 7.04 7.86 -7.90
C ASP A 62 6.73 8.42 -6.50
N GLN A 63 6.90 9.74 -6.30
CA GLN A 63 6.50 10.42 -5.05
C GLN A 63 4.98 10.35 -4.80
N ILE A 64 4.15 10.65 -5.80
CA ILE A 64 2.68 10.55 -5.67
C ILE A 64 2.28 9.12 -5.32
N ALA A 65 2.88 8.14 -6.01
CA ALA A 65 2.65 6.73 -5.77
C ALA A 65 2.92 6.31 -4.31
N VAL A 66 4.08 6.69 -3.78
CA VAL A 66 4.45 6.40 -2.39
C VAL A 66 3.47 7.07 -1.41
N LEU A 67 3.10 8.33 -1.66
CA LEU A 67 2.17 9.06 -0.79
C LEU A 67 0.78 8.42 -0.75
N ASP A 68 0.26 7.94 -1.87
CA ASP A 68 -1.04 7.27 -1.92
C ASP A 68 -1.00 5.93 -1.18
N ALA A 69 0.09 5.16 -1.30
CA ALA A 69 0.26 3.93 -0.54
C ALA A 69 0.29 4.20 0.98
N ILE A 70 0.99 5.27 1.41
CA ILE A 70 1.03 5.70 2.81
C ILE A 70 -0.36 6.09 3.31
N ARG A 71 -1.15 6.82 2.52
CA ARG A 71 -2.53 7.17 2.86
C ARG A 71 -3.41 5.93 3.00
N ALA A 72 -3.33 4.99 2.06
CA ALA A 72 -4.08 3.74 2.13
C ALA A 72 -3.71 2.92 3.37
N ALA A 73 -2.42 2.82 3.71
CA ALA A 73 -1.95 2.14 4.91
C ALA A 73 -2.46 2.83 6.19
N ARG A 74 -2.46 4.16 6.23
CA ARG A 74 -3.05 4.92 7.34
C ARG A 74 -4.53 4.63 7.52
N MET A 75 -5.30 4.64 6.43
CA MET A 75 -6.73 4.32 6.46
C MET A 75 -7.00 2.92 7.02
N ALA A 76 -6.15 1.93 6.71
CA ALA A 76 -6.26 0.59 7.28
C ALA A 76 -6.09 0.62 8.80
N GLY A 77 -5.05 1.29 9.30
CA GLY A 77 -4.81 1.44 10.74
C GLY A 77 -5.93 2.18 11.48
N GLU A 78 -6.41 3.30 10.92
CA GLU A 78 -7.52 4.08 11.46
C GLU A 78 -8.83 3.28 11.56
N GLN A 79 -9.00 2.27 10.70
CA GLN A 79 -10.17 1.39 10.68
C GLN A 79 -9.96 0.11 11.50
N GLY A 80 -8.91 0.05 12.31
CA GLY A 80 -8.62 -1.09 13.18
C GLY A 80 -8.09 -2.32 12.45
N VAL A 81 -7.71 -2.20 11.17
CA VAL A 81 -7.10 -3.29 10.41
C VAL A 81 -5.59 -3.26 10.61
N ARG A 82 -5.06 -4.29 11.28
CA ARG A 82 -3.62 -4.38 11.53
C ARG A 82 -2.91 -4.85 10.26
N MET A 83 -1.89 -4.10 9.84
CA MET A 83 -1.03 -4.50 8.72
C MET A 83 0.21 -5.26 9.20
N VAL A 84 0.54 -6.34 8.50
CA VAL A 84 1.82 -7.05 8.60
C VAL A 84 2.51 -6.93 7.24
N ILE A 85 3.66 -6.27 7.20
CA ILE A 85 4.37 -5.99 5.95
C ILE A 85 5.63 -6.85 5.91
N LEU A 86 5.78 -7.65 4.86
CA LEU A 86 6.94 -8.47 4.58
C LEU A 86 7.71 -7.85 3.40
N ASN A 87 8.87 -7.25 3.70
CA ASN A 87 9.77 -6.77 2.65
C ASN A 87 10.64 -7.92 2.14
N THR A 88 10.62 -8.19 0.84
CA THR A 88 11.35 -9.32 0.22
C THR A 88 12.70 -8.95 -0.39
N ASN A 89 13.15 -7.71 -0.28
CA ASN A 89 14.38 -7.21 -0.89
C ASN A 89 15.13 -6.24 0.06
N PRO A 90 15.95 -6.76 0.99
CA PRO A 90 16.68 -5.94 1.96
C PRO A 90 17.71 -4.99 1.33
N ASP A 91 18.24 -5.35 0.16
CA ASP A 91 19.26 -4.59 -0.55
C ASP A 91 18.68 -3.36 -1.27
N TYR A 92 17.35 -3.30 -1.44
CA TYR A 92 16.66 -2.16 -2.03
C TYR A 92 16.27 -1.15 -0.95
N HIS A 93 17.21 -0.26 -0.59
CA HIS A 93 17.05 0.73 0.48
C HIS A 93 15.78 1.58 0.38
N GLU A 94 15.44 2.07 -0.81
CA GLU A 94 14.22 2.87 -1.00
C GLU A 94 12.96 2.06 -0.69
N GLY A 95 12.89 0.80 -1.13
CA GLY A 95 11.79 -0.09 -0.83
C GLY A 95 11.67 -0.43 0.66
N VAL A 96 12.80 -0.59 1.35
CA VAL A 96 12.82 -0.75 2.81
C VAL A 96 12.24 0.48 3.50
N GLU A 97 12.61 1.69 3.08
CA GLU A 97 12.08 2.92 3.68
C GLU A 97 10.59 3.14 3.38
N ILE A 98 10.14 2.82 2.16
CA ILE A 98 8.72 2.84 1.81
C ILE A 98 7.94 1.87 2.70
N THR A 99 8.35 0.60 2.76
CA THR A 99 7.67 -0.41 3.60
C THR A 99 7.70 -0.06 5.09
N ARG A 100 8.76 0.59 5.57
CA ARG A 100 8.85 1.15 6.94
C ARG A 100 7.84 2.27 7.16
N ALA A 101 7.67 3.16 6.19
CA ALA A 101 6.67 4.24 6.24
C ALA A 101 5.24 3.68 6.27
N LEU A 102 4.94 2.64 5.48
CA LEU A 102 3.64 1.97 5.48
C LEU A 102 3.33 1.30 6.84
N ALA A 103 4.31 0.61 7.43
CA ALA A 103 4.14 -0.03 8.73
C ALA A 103 3.87 1.02 9.83
N ARG A 104 4.61 2.14 9.83
CA ARG A 104 4.37 3.26 10.74
C ARG A 104 2.97 3.88 10.53
N ALA A 105 2.60 4.14 9.29
CA ALA A 105 1.33 4.78 8.95
C ALA A 105 0.12 3.96 9.39
N SER A 106 0.20 2.63 9.26
CA SER A 106 -0.85 1.69 9.65
C SER A 106 -0.84 1.29 11.13
N GLY A 107 0.18 1.69 11.90
CA GLY A 107 0.43 1.12 13.24
C GLY A 107 0.76 -0.38 13.20
N GLY A 108 1.15 -0.89 12.03
CA GLY A 108 1.47 -2.28 11.76
C GLY A 108 2.91 -2.65 12.13
N ILE A 109 3.35 -3.79 11.61
CA ILE A 109 4.72 -4.29 11.78
C ILE A 109 5.38 -4.51 10.41
N LEU A 110 6.70 -4.30 10.37
CA LEU A 110 7.54 -4.61 9.21
C LEU A 110 8.48 -5.77 9.57
N HIS A 111 8.54 -6.77 8.70
CA HIS A 111 9.58 -7.79 8.69
C HIS A 111 10.34 -7.70 7.39
N VAL A 112 11.66 -7.52 7.44
CA VAL A 112 12.53 -7.54 6.26
C VAL A 112 13.13 -8.93 6.18
N VAL A 113 12.93 -9.60 5.05
CA VAL A 113 13.40 -10.97 4.84
C VAL A 113 14.88 -10.94 4.50
N GLY A 114 15.69 -11.74 5.19
CA GLY A 114 17.11 -11.86 4.92
C GLY A 114 17.99 -10.72 5.43
N SER A 115 17.43 -9.78 6.21
CA SER A 115 18.16 -8.75 6.94
C SER A 115 18.68 -9.22 8.30
#